data_AF-A0A529LJ95-F1
#
_entry.id   AF-A0A529LJ95-F1
#
_cell.length_a   1.000
_cell.length_b   1.000
_cell.length_c   1.000
_cell.angle_alpha   90.00
_cell.angle_beta   90.00
_cell.angle_gamma   90.00
#
_symmetry.space_group_name_H-M   'P 1'
#
loop_
_entity.id
_entity.type
_entity.pdbx_description
1 polymer ?
#
loop_
_entity_poly.entity_id
_entity_poly.type
_entity_poly.pdbx_seq_one_letter_code
_entity_poly.pdbx_strand_id
1 'polypeptide(L)'
;GYGGTTQRAQKQYAGRVLDRDITIRFDANTNGIPWQFEPVARSVTIKIGETTQAHYSATNKFDRPITGRASFNVQPEMAGAYFNKVECFCFTDTTLKPGETLDMPVVFYVDPDIVNVPELKDLKTITLSYTMFPVEKKQ
;
A
#
# COMPACT_ATOMS: atom_id res chain seq x y z
N GLY A 1 39.87 -3.29 -0.25
CA GLY A 1 39.53 -3.36 -1.68
C GLY A 1 38.02 -3.46 -1.80
N TYR A 2 37.44 -2.64 -2.68
CA TYR A 2 36.10 -2.74 -3.31
C TYR A 2 34.91 -3.05 -2.40
N GLY A 3 34.11 -2.06 -1.99
CA GLY A 3 33.03 -1.46 -2.79
C GLY A 3 31.71 -1.91 -2.15
N GLY A 4 31.00 -1.09 -1.40
CA GLY A 4 30.38 0.12 -1.92
C GLY A 4 28.92 -0.16 -2.30
N THR A 5 28.09 -0.60 -1.35
CA THR A 5 26.64 -0.36 -1.36
C THR A 5 26.15 -0.48 0.07
N THR A 6 26.16 0.64 0.80
CA THR A 6 25.21 0.82 1.88
C THR A 6 23.81 0.85 1.25
N GLN A 7 23.24 -0.33 0.99
CA GLN A 7 21.79 -0.40 0.84
C GLN A 7 21.27 0.14 2.16
N ARG A 8 20.71 1.35 2.14
CA ARG A 8 20.01 1.94 3.29
C ARG A 8 19.11 0.83 3.79
N ALA A 9 19.44 0.25 4.94
CA ALA A 9 18.66 -0.82 5.52
C ALA A 9 17.29 -0.22 5.80
N GLN A 10 16.35 -0.40 4.86
CA GLN A 10 14.94 -0.27 5.19
C GLN A 10 14.75 -1.19 6.37
N LYS A 11 14.17 -0.65 7.44
CA LYS A 11 13.97 -1.42 8.67
C LYS A 11 13.27 -2.72 8.29
N GLN A 12 13.96 -3.84 8.45
CA GLN A 12 13.40 -5.14 8.13
C GLN A 12 12.44 -5.49 9.26
N TYR A 13 11.15 -5.63 8.94
CA TYR A 13 10.15 -5.95 9.96
C TYR A 13 9.96 -7.46 10.12
N ALA A 14 10.13 -8.23 9.05
CA ALA A 14 10.13 -9.68 9.13
C ALA A 14 11.45 -10.21 9.70
N GLY A 15 11.37 -11.27 10.51
CA GLY A 15 12.56 -11.94 11.06
C GLY A 15 13.39 -12.73 10.03
N ARG A 16 12.84 -12.97 8.83
CA ARG A 16 13.51 -13.68 7.73
C ARG A 16 12.98 -13.23 6.37
N VAL A 17 13.81 -13.36 5.35
CA VAL A 17 13.46 -13.17 3.93
C VAL A 17 13.63 -14.50 3.22
N LEU A 18 12.63 -14.92 2.45
CA LEU A 18 12.68 -16.12 1.64
C LEU A 18 13.16 -15.78 0.23
N ASP A 19 13.93 -16.67 -0.40
CA ASP A 19 14.27 -16.55 -1.82
C ASP A 19 13.08 -16.97 -2.71
N ARG A 20 11.98 -16.22 -2.56
CA ARG A 20 10.73 -16.48 -3.22
C ARG A 20 10.05 -15.17 -3.57
N ASP A 21 9.76 -15.01 -4.85
CA ASP A 21 9.14 -13.79 -5.37
C ASP A 21 7.64 -13.80 -5.16
N ILE A 22 7.09 -12.63 -4.84
CA ILE A 22 5.67 -12.34 -4.85
C ILE A 22 5.43 -10.98 -5.49
N THR A 23 4.43 -10.90 -6.37
CA THR A 23 4.05 -9.67 -7.04
C THR A 23 2.93 -9.00 -6.26
N ILE A 24 3.15 -7.75 -5.86
CA ILE A 24 2.12 -6.92 -5.26
C ILE A 24 1.56 -6.01 -6.34
N ARG A 25 0.28 -6.14 -6.64
CA ARG A 25 -0.45 -5.25 -7.54
C ARG A 25 -1.11 -4.16 -6.71
N PHE A 26 -1.02 -2.93 -7.19
CA PHE A 26 -1.60 -1.77 -6.54
C PHE A 26 -2.82 -1.31 -7.33
N ASP A 27 -3.91 -1.14 -6.61
CA ASP A 27 -5.20 -0.74 -7.16
C ASP A 27 -5.75 0.44 -6.34
N ALA A 28 -6.33 1.41 -7.04
CA ALA A 28 -6.76 2.67 -6.46
C ALA A 28 -8.15 3.02 -7.00
N ASN A 29 -9.08 3.25 -6.09
CA ASN A 29 -10.46 3.57 -6.37
C ASN A 29 -10.90 4.81 -5.60
N THR A 30 -11.90 5.49 -6.12
CA THR A 30 -12.57 6.60 -5.44
C THR A 30 -14.06 6.32 -5.40
N ASN A 31 -14.69 6.49 -4.24
CA ASN A 31 -16.11 6.32 -4.08
C ASN A 31 -16.73 7.57 -3.45
N GLY A 32 -17.48 8.35 -4.24
CA GLY A 32 -18.16 9.55 -3.78
C GLY A 32 -17.25 10.75 -3.49
N ILE A 33 -15.94 10.64 -3.73
CA ILE A 33 -14.96 11.72 -3.56
C ILE A 33 -14.39 12.14 -4.92
N PRO A 34 -14.43 13.43 -5.29
CA PRO A 34 -13.96 13.92 -6.60
C PRO A 34 -12.44 14.16 -6.60
N TRP A 35 -11.69 13.16 -6.12
CA TRP A 35 -10.23 13.18 -6.16
C TRP A 35 -9.74 12.35 -7.34
N GLN A 36 -8.60 12.72 -7.90
CA GLN A 36 -7.82 11.81 -8.73
C GLN A 36 -6.90 11.03 -7.78
N PHE A 37 -7.12 9.72 -7.63
CA PHE A 37 -6.32 8.86 -6.76
C PHE A 37 -5.75 7.69 -7.56
N GLU A 38 -4.43 7.56 -7.59
CA GLU A 38 -3.74 6.57 -8.42
C GLU A 38 -2.43 6.11 -7.78
N PRO A 39 -2.02 4.84 -7.97
CA PRO A 39 -0.72 4.38 -7.51
C PRO A 39 0.37 4.90 -8.46
N VAL A 40 1.53 5.26 -7.91
CA VAL A 40 2.68 5.71 -8.72
C VAL A 40 3.23 4.55 -9.56
N ALA A 41 3.15 3.32 -9.06
CA ALA A 41 3.48 2.10 -9.78
C ALA A 41 2.30 1.13 -9.74
N ARG A 42 2.01 0.42 -10.83
CA ARG A 42 0.89 -0.55 -10.89
C ARG A 42 1.18 -1.87 -10.17
N SER A 43 2.46 -2.22 -10.05
CA SER A 43 2.89 -3.43 -9.36
C SER A 43 4.37 -3.38 -9.01
N VAL A 44 4.78 -4.18 -8.04
CA VAL A 44 6.17 -4.44 -7.68
C VAL A 44 6.35 -5.92 -7.39
N THR A 45 7.50 -6.49 -7.74
CA THR A 45 7.88 -7.86 -7.35
C THR A 45 8.92 -7.78 -6.26
N ILE A 46 8.67 -8.48 -5.15
CA ILE A 46 9.49 -8.43 -3.94
C ILE A 46 9.78 -9.86 -3.47
N LYS A 47 10.80 -10.04 -2.64
CA LYS A 47 10.99 -11.29 -1.92
C LYS A 47 10.03 -11.36 -0.73
N ILE A 48 9.47 -12.54 -0.45
CA ILE A 48 8.63 -12.72 0.74
C ILE A 48 9.48 -12.42 2.00
N GLY A 49 8.95 -11.57 2.89
CA GLY A 49 9.65 -11.03 4.06
C GLY A 49 10.43 -9.74 3.81
N GLU A 50 10.56 -9.28 2.56
CA GLU A 50 11.20 -8.02 2.21
C GLU A 50 10.29 -6.83 2.55
N THR A 51 10.80 -5.89 3.36
CA THR A 51 10.13 -4.61 3.57
C THR A 51 10.18 -3.80 2.28
N THR A 52 9.04 -3.34 1.80
CA THR A 52 8.93 -2.53 0.59
C THR A 52 8.07 -1.30 0.85
N GLN A 53 8.37 -0.23 0.11
CA GLN A 53 7.60 1.00 0.13
C GLN A 53 6.98 1.23 -1.26
N ALA A 54 5.69 1.56 -1.28
CA ALA A 54 4.98 2.02 -2.48
C ALA A 54 4.36 3.39 -2.22
N HIS A 55 4.08 4.13 -3.28
CA HIS A 55 3.54 5.48 -3.22
C HIS A 55 2.22 5.56 -3.98
N TYR A 56 1.26 6.28 -3.41
CA TYR A 56 0.02 6.68 -4.06
C TYR A 56 -0.04 8.20 -4.15
N SER A 57 -0.65 8.71 -5.20
CA SER A 57 -0.92 10.14 -5.38
C SER A 57 -2.41 10.40 -5.25
N ALA A 58 -2.81 11.37 -4.43
CA ALA A 58 -4.15 11.93 -4.47
C ALA A 58 -4.12 13.42 -4.81
N THR A 59 -4.98 13.82 -5.75
CA THR A 59 -5.18 15.22 -6.12
C THR A 59 -6.64 15.59 -5.97
N ASN A 60 -6.94 16.69 -5.26
CA ASN A 60 -8.30 17.23 -5.26
C ASN A 60 -8.55 18.00 -6.56
N LYS A 61 -9.42 17.46 -7.43
CA LYS A 61 -9.80 18.09 -8.70
C LYS A 61 -11.01 19.02 -8.58
N PHE A 62 -11.53 19.18 -7.37
CA PHE A 62 -12.69 20.00 -7.09
C PHE A 62 -12.30 21.41 -6.65
N ASP A 63 -13.26 22.34 -6.67
CA ASP A 63 -13.07 23.78 -6.44
C ASP A 63 -13.14 24.21 -4.96
N ARG A 64 -13.44 23.28 -4.06
CA ARG A 64 -13.43 23.48 -2.60
C ARG A 64 -12.59 22.44 -1.88
N PRO A 65 -12.13 22.72 -0.64
CA PRO A 65 -11.48 21.73 0.19
C PRO A 65 -12.41 20.55 0.46
N ILE A 66 -11.88 19.34 0.35
CA ILE A 66 -12.62 18.10 0.65
C ILE A 66 -11.78 17.31 1.63
N THR A 67 -12.45 16.68 2.61
CA THR A 67 -11.81 15.73 3.52
C THR A 67 -12.13 14.32 3.03
N GLY A 68 -11.10 13.50 2.86
CA GLY A 68 -11.19 12.12 2.46
C GLY A 68 -10.55 11.18 3.48
N ARG A 69 -11.04 9.95 3.53
CA ARG A 69 -10.45 8.85 4.29
C ARG A 69 -10.31 7.64 3.39
N ALA A 70 -9.19 6.93 3.52
CA ALA A 70 -8.90 5.76 2.72
C ALA A 70 -9.31 4.49 3.47
N SER A 71 -10.04 3.60 2.80
CA SER A 71 -10.12 2.19 3.21
C SER A 71 -9.24 1.35 2.30
N PHE A 72 -8.86 0.17 2.77
CA PHE A 72 -8.08 -0.76 1.98
C PHE A 72 -8.66 -2.16 2.03
N ASN A 73 -8.31 -2.96 1.03
CA ASN A 73 -8.56 -4.38 0.97
C ASN A 73 -7.34 -5.11 0.40
N VAL A 74 -7.15 -6.36 0.81
CA VAL A 74 -6.09 -7.24 0.30
C VAL A 74 -6.73 -8.46 -0.34
N GLN A 75 -6.29 -8.80 -1.55
CA GLN A 75 -6.76 -9.97 -2.29
C GLN A 75 -5.61 -10.90 -2.69
N PRO A 76 -5.78 -12.23 -2.55
CA PRO A 76 -6.91 -12.91 -1.93
C PRO A 76 -7.02 -12.60 -0.42
N GLU A 77 -8.23 -12.64 0.13
CA GLU A 77 -8.50 -12.25 1.53
C GLU A 77 -7.64 -13.02 2.53
N MET A 78 -7.44 -14.32 2.28
CA MET A 78 -6.57 -15.18 3.09
C MET A 78 -5.11 -14.67 3.16
N ALA A 79 -4.61 -13.99 2.13
CA ALA A 79 -3.29 -13.38 2.15
C ALA A 79 -3.24 -12.11 3.00
N GLY A 80 -4.39 -11.50 3.30
CA GLY A 80 -4.49 -10.30 4.13
C GLY A 80 -3.94 -10.50 5.55
N ALA A 81 -4.08 -11.71 6.12
CA ALA A 81 -3.52 -12.06 7.43
C ALA A 81 -1.97 -12.04 7.46
N TYR A 82 -1.34 -12.21 6.30
CA TYR A 82 0.11 -12.22 6.15
C TYR A 82 0.64 -10.92 5.53
N PHE A 83 -0.24 -10.07 5.03
CA PHE A 83 0.13 -8.78 4.45
C PHE A 83 0.22 -7.73 5.56
N ASN A 84 1.43 -7.55 6.09
CA ASN A 84 1.66 -6.64 7.21
C ASN A 84 1.94 -5.23 6.69
N LYS A 85 1.03 -4.31 7.03
CA LYS A 85 1.20 -2.88 6.77
C LYS A 85 1.81 -2.22 7.99
N VAL A 86 3.04 -1.76 7.80
CA VAL A 86 3.83 -1.15 8.87
C VAL A 86 3.36 0.28 9.10
N GLU A 87 3.06 1.01 8.02
CA GLU A 87 2.60 2.40 8.04
C GLU A 87 1.42 2.56 7.07
N CYS A 88 0.25 2.96 7.58
CA CYS A 88 -1.01 3.05 6.85
C CYS A 88 -1.60 4.45 7.03
N PHE A 89 -1.78 5.21 5.93
CA PHE A 89 -2.52 6.48 5.92
C PHE A 89 -4.05 6.31 6.12
N CYS A 90 -4.49 5.08 6.25
CA CYS A 90 -5.87 4.60 6.18
C CYS A 90 -6.77 5.17 7.28
N PHE A 91 -6.19 5.49 8.44
CA PHE A 91 -6.94 5.96 9.60
C PHE A 91 -6.94 7.48 9.76
N THR A 92 -6.29 8.21 8.85
CA THR A 92 -6.13 9.66 8.99
C THR A 92 -7.02 10.40 8.00
N ASP A 93 -7.87 11.28 8.54
CA ASP A 93 -8.64 12.21 7.73
C ASP A 93 -7.70 13.19 7.05
N THR A 94 -7.69 13.15 5.74
CA THR A 94 -6.84 14.00 4.92
C THR A 94 -7.71 15.05 4.27
N THR A 95 -7.38 16.32 4.47
CA THR A 95 -8.06 17.42 3.77
C THR A 95 -7.16 17.95 2.68
N LEU A 96 -7.64 17.94 1.43
CA LEU A 96 -6.94 18.52 0.28
C LEU A 96 -7.68 19.76 -0.18
N LYS A 97 -6.94 20.86 -0.35
CA LYS A 97 -7.41 22.10 -0.98
C LYS A 97 -7.59 21.90 -2.49
N PRO A 98 -8.30 22.80 -3.18
CA PRO A 98 -8.44 22.76 -4.64
C PRO A 98 -7.08 22.68 -5.34
N GLY A 99 -6.89 21.67 -6.20
CA GLY A 99 -5.65 21.43 -6.94
C GLY A 99 -4.50 20.87 -6.10
N GLU A 100 -4.66 20.72 -4.80
CA GLU A 100 -3.62 20.17 -3.93
C GLU A 100 -3.40 18.69 -4.23
N THR A 101 -2.13 18.30 -4.32
CA THR A 101 -1.70 16.91 -4.52
C THR A 101 -0.90 16.47 -3.30
N LEU A 102 -1.20 15.27 -2.81
CA LEU A 102 -0.53 14.65 -1.67
C LEU A 102 0.06 13.31 -2.08
N ASP A 103 1.32 13.10 -1.72
CA ASP A 103 1.99 11.80 -1.77
C ASP A 103 1.65 11.00 -0.52
N MET A 104 1.18 9.77 -0.72
CA MET A 104 0.76 8.86 0.33
C MET A 104 1.62 7.59 0.27
N PRO A 105 2.75 7.57 1.00
CA PRO A 105 3.60 6.38 1.08
C PRO A 105 2.93 5.29 1.91
N VAL A 106 3.14 4.03 1.52
CA VAL A 106 2.74 2.83 2.25
C VAL A 106 3.95 1.93 2.37
N VAL A 107 4.29 1.57 3.60
CA VAL A 107 5.34 0.59 3.91
C VAL A 107 4.68 -0.72 4.30
N PHE A 108 5.05 -1.80 3.63
CA PHE A 108 4.48 -3.12 3.84
C PHE A 108 5.52 -4.23 3.65
N TYR A 109 5.18 -5.43 4.11
CA TYR A 109 5.88 -6.66 3.77
C TYR A 109 4.88 -7.83 3.76
N VAL A 110 5.28 -8.94 3.12
CA VAL A 110 4.53 -10.20 3.20
C VAL A 110 5.22 -11.10 4.21
N ASP A 111 4.48 -11.57 5.21
CA ASP A 111 5.00 -12.47 6.23
C ASP A 111 5.45 -13.80 5.60
N PRO A 112 6.67 -14.27 5.88
CA PRO A 112 7.19 -15.54 5.37
C PRO A 112 6.35 -16.76 5.74
N ASP A 113 5.51 -16.70 6.76
CA ASP A 113 4.66 -17.81 7.15
C ASP A 113 3.48 -18.05 6.19
N ILE A 114 3.26 -17.14 5.23
CA ILE A 114 2.28 -17.34 4.14
C ILE A 114 2.54 -18.63 3.35
N VAL A 115 3.81 -19.07 3.25
CA VAL A 115 4.19 -20.28 2.52
C VAL A 115 3.83 -21.58 3.25
N ASN A 116 3.54 -21.49 4.56
CA ASN A 116 3.15 -22.63 5.37
C ASN A 116 1.65 -22.97 5.21
N VAL A 117 0.87 -22.05 4.63
CA VAL A 117 -0.56 -22.23 4.37
C VAL A 117 -0.73 -22.94 3.03
N PRO A 118 -1.28 -24.17 2.99
CA PRO A 118 -1.40 -24.94 1.75
C PRO A 118 -2.11 -24.22 0.60
N GLU A 119 -3.08 -23.38 0.92
CA GLU A 119 -3.88 -22.60 -0.04
C GLU A 119 -3.14 -21.38 -0.59
N LEU A 120 -2.14 -20.88 0.12
CA LEU A 120 -1.35 -19.68 -0.24
C LEU A 120 0.09 -20.01 -0.63
N LYS A 121 0.53 -21.25 -0.41
CA LYS A 121 1.90 -21.70 -0.69
C LYS A 121 2.28 -21.61 -2.16
N ASP A 122 1.36 -21.37 -3.09
CA ASP A 122 1.62 -21.19 -4.53
C ASP A 122 1.17 -19.81 -5.02
N LEU A 123 0.77 -18.93 -4.10
CA LEU A 123 0.35 -17.58 -4.42
C LEU A 123 1.54 -16.79 -5.01
N LYS A 124 1.33 -16.24 -6.20
CA LYS A 124 2.31 -15.41 -6.90
C LYS A 124 1.97 -13.93 -6.86
N THR A 125 0.71 -13.60 -6.60
CA THR A 125 0.21 -12.24 -6.72
C THR A 125 -0.72 -11.91 -5.56
N ILE A 126 -0.47 -10.79 -4.90
CA ILE A 126 -1.38 -10.15 -3.96
C ILE A 126 -1.80 -8.82 -4.57
N THR A 127 -3.08 -8.47 -4.47
CA THR A 127 -3.58 -7.16 -4.87
C THR A 127 -3.89 -6.36 -3.61
N LEU A 128 -3.27 -5.20 -3.50
CA LEU A 128 -3.56 -4.19 -2.49
C LEU A 128 -4.42 -3.11 -3.13
N SER A 129 -5.71 -3.13 -2.80
CA SER A 129 -6.69 -2.14 -3.26
C SER A 129 -6.91 -1.08 -2.20
N TYR A 130 -6.82 0.18 -2.59
CA TYR A 130 -7.25 1.32 -1.77
C TYR A 130 -8.48 1.98 -2.39
N THR A 131 -9.41 2.39 -1.52
CA THR A 131 -10.59 3.15 -1.92
C THR A 131 -10.70 4.41 -1.07
N MET A 132 -10.73 5.57 -1.71
CA MET A 132 -10.94 6.85 -1.05
C MET A 132 -12.44 7.15 -0.92
N PHE A 133 -12.86 7.56 0.27
CA PHE A 133 -14.24 7.95 0.59
C PHE A 133 -14.26 9.40 1.10
N PRO A 134 -15.33 10.16 0.82
CA PRO A 134 -15.51 11.46 1.43
C PRO A 134 -15.82 11.26 2.93
N VAL A 135 -15.22 12.10 3.77
CA VAL A 135 -15.61 12.23 5.17
C VAL A 135 -16.60 13.38 5.24
N GLU A 136 -17.87 13.05 5.43
CA GLU A 136 -18.85 14.07 5.78
C GLU A 136 -18.46 14.65 7.13
N LYS A 137 -18.08 15.93 7.16
CA LYS A 137 -18.14 16.68 8.42
C LYS A 137 -19.62 16.78 8.77
N LYS A 138 -20.09 15.98 9.73
CA LYS A 138 -21.30 16.33 10.47
C LYS A 138 -21.06 17.74 11.03
N GLN A 139 -21.76 18.71 10.46
CA GLN A 139 -21.85 20.06 11.00
C GLN A 139 -22.54 20.02 12.35
#